data_AF-A0A2T3JAN6-F1
#
_entry.id   AF-A0A2T3JAN6-F1
#
_cell.length_a   1.000
_cell.length_b   1.000
_cell.length_c   1.000
_cell.angle_alpha   90.00
_cell.angle_beta   90.00
_cell.angle_gamma   90.00
#
_symmetry.space_group_name_H-M   'P 1'
#
loop_
_entity.id
_entity.type
_entity.pdbx_description
1 polymer ?
#
loop_
_entity_poly.entity_id
_entity_poly.type
_entity_poly.pdbx_seq_one_letter_code
_entity_poly.pdbx_strand_id
1 'polypeptide(L)'
;MGAARVVPHQVGLIKLSKTQLKVLHSIMPGEKVTAEQIVDRCELSSSWASTLLKTVWERGYLVRGGYVRMNGGLEFVYSSV
;
A
#
# COMPACT_ATOMS: atom_id res chain seq x y z
N MET A 1 -36.18 -0.60 -4.55
CA MET A 1 -35.29 0.45 -4.02
C MET A 1 -33.97 -0.23 -3.62
N GLY A 2 -32.88 -0.22 -4.37
CA GLY A 2 -32.36 0.81 -5.26
C GLY A 2 -31.20 1.53 -4.57
N ALA A 3 -30.10 0.81 -4.31
CA ALA A 3 -28.83 1.44 -3.91
C ALA A 3 -27.67 0.65 -4.54
N ALA A 4 -27.66 0.61 -5.87
CA ALA A 4 -26.46 0.33 -6.64
C ALA A 4 -25.48 1.47 -6.36
N ARG A 5 -24.57 1.26 -5.40
CA ARG A 5 -23.44 2.15 -5.17
C ARG A 5 -22.56 2.05 -6.40
N VAL A 6 -22.68 3.06 -7.25
CA VAL A 6 -21.82 3.33 -8.41
C VAL A 6 -20.39 3.38 -7.89
N VAL A 7 -19.69 2.25 -7.99
CA VAL A 7 -18.24 2.18 -7.89
C VAL A 7 -17.69 2.84 -9.15
N PRO A 8 -16.84 3.86 -9.03
CA PRO A 8 -16.34 4.56 -10.19
C PRO A 8 -15.49 3.58 -11.00
N HIS A 9 -15.96 3.35 -12.22
CA HIS A 9 -15.15 3.18 -13.43
C HIS A 9 -13.92 2.27 -13.32
N GLN A 10 -14.09 1.06 -13.85
CA GLN A 10 -13.08 0.08 -14.27
C GLN A 10 -11.73 0.69 -14.72
N VAL A 11 -10.84 1.03 -13.78
CA VAL A 11 -9.40 0.78 -13.95
C VAL A 11 -9.26 -0.69 -13.60
N GLY A 12 -8.90 -1.52 -14.59
CA GLY A 12 -9.01 -2.98 -14.57
C GLY A 12 -8.91 -3.56 -13.15
N LEU A 13 -9.97 -4.23 -12.70
CA LEU A 13 -10.05 -4.92 -11.41
C LEU A 13 -8.93 -5.96 -11.31
N ILE A 14 -7.68 -5.53 -11.13
CA ILE A 14 -6.59 -6.45 -10.90
C ILE A 14 -6.80 -6.91 -9.47
N LYS A 15 -7.47 -8.06 -9.36
CA LYS A 15 -7.79 -8.73 -8.09
C LYS A 15 -6.53 -8.72 -7.24
N LEU A 16 -6.56 -7.95 -6.14
CA LEU A 16 -5.48 -7.95 -5.18
C LEU A 16 -5.47 -9.32 -4.50
N SER A 17 -4.29 -9.88 -4.27
CA SER A 17 -4.16 -11.12 -3.51
C SER A 17 -4.60 -10.91 -2.05
N LYS A 18 -4.91 -11.99 -1.35
CA LYS A 18 -5.31 -11.93 0.07
C LYS A 18 -4.29 -11.17 0.92
N THR A 19 -2.99 -11.34 0.61
CA THR A 19 -1.89 -10.63 1.27
C THR A 19 -1.87 -9.15 0.92
N GLN A 20 -2.07 -8.78 -0.35
CA GLN A 20 -2.14 -7.37 -0.76
C GLN A 20 -3.29 -6.63 -0.10
N LEU A 21 -4.46 -7.28 0.03
CA LEU A 21 -5.60 -6.74 0.76
C LEU A 21 -5.31 -6.61 2.26
N LYS A 22 -4.64 -7.59 2.88
CA LYS A 22 -4.20 -7.51 4.29
C LYS A 22 -3.31 -6.27 4.50
N VAL A 23 -2.32 -6.08 3.63
CA VAL A 23 -1.42 -4.91 3.67
C VAL A 23 -2.22 -3.61 3.50
N LEU A 24 -3.06 -3.52 2.46
CA LEU A 24 -3.85 -2.31 2.21
C LEU A 24 -4.78 -1.97 3.39
N HIS A 25 -5.46 -2.96 3.97
CA HIS A 25 -6.32 -2.75 5.14
C HIS A 25 -5.55 -2.46 6.43
N SER A 26 -4.26 -2.80 6.51
CA SER A 26 -3.41 -2.47 7.66
C SER A 26 -2.93 -1.01 7.69
N ILE A 27 -3.13 -0.27 6.60
CA ILE A 27 -2.75 1.13 6.44
C ILE A 27 -4.00 1.97 6.67
N MET A 28 -4.00 2.80 7.71
CA MET A 28 -5.14 3.69 7.96
C MET A 28 -5.14 4.88 6.99
N PRO A 29 -6.30 5.45 6.65
CA PRO A 29 -6.37 6.66 5.85
C PRO A 29 -5.58 7.81 6.47
N GLY A 30 -4.68 8.42 5.69
CA GLY A 30 -3.79 9.49 6.15
C GLY A 30 -2.54 9.02 6.91
N GLU A 31 -2.40 7.72 7.17
CA GLU A 31 -1.21 7.14 7.77
C GLU A 31 -0.11 6.94 6.72
N LYS A 32 1.13 7.28 7.08
CA LYS A 32 2.32 6.98 6.29
C LYS A 32 3.03 5.80 6.89
N VAL A 33 3.13 4.71 6.14
CA VAL A 33 3.79 3.49 6.55
C VAL A 33 5.10 3.25 5.81
N THR A 34 6.08 2.66 6.48
CA THR A 34 7.30 2.15 5.83
C THR A 34 7.17 0.65 5.56
N ALA A 35 8.05 0.11 4.70
CA ALA A 35 8.11 -1.33 4.47
C ALA A 35 8.37 -2.11 5.77
N GLU A 36 9.22 -1.57 6.66
CA GLU A 36 9.52 -2.18 7.96
C GLU A 36 8.30 -2.25 8.88
N GLN A 37 7.46 -1.22 8.90
CA GLN A 37 6.22 -1.24 9.68
C GLN A 37 5.21 -2.28 9.15
N ILE A 38 5.18 -2.48 7.83
CA ILE A 38 4.29 -3.46 7.21
C ILE A 38 4.79 -4.90 7.41
N VAL A 39 6.10 -5.10 7.49
CA VAL A 39 6.72 -6.36 7.91
C VAL A 39 6.17 -6.78 9.27
N ASP A 40 6.19 -5.86 10.24
CA ASP A 40 5.76 -6.12 11.61
C ASP A 40 4.24 -6.34 11.70
N ARG A 41 3.44 -5.45 11.09
CA ARG A 41 1.97 -5.52 11.14
C ARG A 41 1.37 -6.70 10.39
N CYS A 42 1.93 -7.05 9.24
CA CYS A 42 1.39 -8.12 8.39
C CYS A 42 2.13 -9.45 8.55
N GLU A 43 3.18 -9.50 9.37
CA GLU A 43 4.07 -10.66 9.57
C GLU A 43 4.70 -11.12 8.24
N LEU A 44 5.21 -10.15 7.47
CA LEU A 44 5.76 -10.38 6.12
C LEU A 44 7.28 -10.33 6.13
N SER A 45 7.92 -11.03 5.20
CA SER A 45 9.36 -10.83 4.96
C SER A 45 9.63 -9.44 4.39
N SER A 46 10.74 -8.81 4.79
CA SER A 46 11.13 -7.44 4.37
C SER A 46 11.30 -7.28 2.87
N SER A 47 11.87 -8.28 2.20
CA SER A 47 12.00 -8.33 0.74
C SER A 47 10.65 -8.44 0.04
N TRP A 48 9.66 -9.05 0.70
CA TRP A 48 8.32 -9.21 0.17
C TRP A 48 7.44 -7.99 0.42
N ALA A 49 7.55 -7.35 1.59
CA ALA A 49 6.80 -6.14 1.94
C ALA A 49 7.09 -4.99 0.97
N SER A 50 8.36 -4.75 0.63
CA SER A 50 8.74 -3.71 -0.35
C SER A 50 8.17 -3.99 -1.75
N THR A 51 8.21 -5.26 -2.19
CA THR A 51 7.65 -5.69 -3.48
C THR A 51 6.12 -5.57 -3.51
N LEU A 52 5.46 -5.94 -2.40
CA LEU A 52 4.01 -5.81 -2.23
C LEU A 52 3.56 -4.36 -2.27
N LEU A 53 4.18 -3.49 -1.47
CA LEU A 53 3.88 -2.05 -1.45
C LEU A 53 4.09 -1.41 -2.82
N LYS A 54 5.19 -1.76 -3.52
CA LYS A 54 5.43 -1.31 -4.89
C LYS A 54 4.32 -1.77 -5.85
N THR A 55 3.90 -3.03 -5.78
CA THR A 55 2.83 -3.56 -6.64
C THR A 55 1.48 -2.88 -6.36
N VAL A 56 1.15 -2.66 -5.09
CA VAL A 56 -0.10 -2.00 -4.69
C VAL A 56 -0.09 -0.52 -5.09
N TRP A 57 1.06 0.14 -5.01
CA TRP A 57 1.31 1.49 -5.54
C TRP A 57 1.19 1.56 -7.06
N GLU A 58 1.81 0.64 -7.81
CA GLU A 58 1.72 0.56 -9.29
C GLU A 58 0.28 0.34 -9.77
N ARG A 59 -0.54 -0.32 -8.95
CA ARG A 59 -1.98 -0.51 -9.20
C ARG A 59 -2.84 0.71 -8.82
N GLY A 60 -2.25 1.76 -8.26
CA GLY A 60 -2.93 3.02 -7.93
C GLY A 60 -3.66 3.03 -6.58
N TYR A 61 -3.43 2.06 -5.70
CA TYR A 61 -4.08 2.03 -4.37
C TYR A 61 -3.29 2.74 -3.27
N LEU A 62 -2.01 3.04 -3.52
CA LEU A 62 -1.14 3.75 -2.59
C LEU A 62 -0.51 4.94 -3.29
N VAL A 63 -0.04 5.90 -2.50
CA VAL A 63 0.88 6.96 -2.89
C VAL A 63 2.23 6.65 -2.28
N ARG A 64 3.31 6.76 -3.06
CA ARG A 64 4.68 6.57 -2.58
C ARG A 64 5.41 7.91 -2.47
N GLY A 65 5.93 8.20 -1.29
CA GLY A 65 6.88 9.28 -1.03
C GLY A 65 8.29 8.72 -0.76
N GLY A 66 9.31 9.54 -0.98
CA GLY A 66 10.68 9.24 -0.58
C GLY A 66 11.24 10.40 0.23
N TYR A 67 11.94 10.10 1.32
CA TYR A 67 12.72 11.09 2.05
C TYR A 67 14.15 10.61 2.24
N VAL A 68 15.07 11.56 2.18
CA VAL A 68 16.48 11.32 2.47
C VAL A 68 16.64 11.38 3.99
N ARG A 69 16.99 10.25 4.59
CA ARG A 69 17.43 10.19 5.98
C ARG A 69 18.68 11.05 6.14
N MET A 70 18.81 11.69 7.31
CA MET A 70 19.92 12.59 7.64
C MET A 70 21.30 11.93 7.49
N ASN A 71 21.37 10.60 7.56
CA ASN A 71 22.58 9.79 7.39
C ASN A 71 22.84 9.33 5.93
N GLY A 72 22.15 9.91 4.94
CA GLY A 72 22.37 9.62 3.52
C GLY A 72 21.63 8.38 2.99
N GLY A 73 20.68 7.82 3.74
CA GLY A 73 19.82 6.72 3.27
C GLY A 73 18.53 7.23 2.63
N LEU A 74 18.04 6.58 1.57
CA LEU A 74 16.71 6.85 1.03
C LEU A 74 15.69 5.93 1.69
N GLU A 75 14.65 6.51 2.29
CA GLU A 75 13.55 5.74 2.84
C GLU A 75 12.25 6.04 2.09
N PHE A 76 11.53 4.97 1.75
CA PHE A 76 10.24 5.05 1.08
C PHE A 76 9.11 4.92 2.09
N VAL A 77 8.15 5.83 1.97
CA VAL A 77 6.87 5.77 2.69
C VAL A 77 5.72 5.63 1.72
N TYR A 78 4.70 4.93 2.19
CA TYR A 78 3.48 4.67 1.44
C TYR A 78 2.29 5.14 2.27
N SER A 79 1.29 5.73 1.63
CA SER A 79 0.01 6.08 2.25
C SER A 79 -1.12 5.63 1.35
N SER A 80 -2.28 5.30 1.92
CA SER A 80 -3.48 5.08 1.11
C SER A 80 -3.86 6.35 0.35
N VAL A 81 -4.42 6.18 -0.85
CA VAL A 81 -5.09 7.26 -1.59
C VAL A 81 -6.35 7.74 -0.88
#